data_AF-A0A7T8HJC4-F1
#
_entry.id   AF-A0A7T8HJC4-F1
#
_cell.length_a   1.000
_cell.length_b   1.000
_cell.length_c   1.000
_cell.angle_alpha   90.00
_cell.angle_beta   90.00
_cell.angle_gamma   90.00
#
_symmetry.space_group_name_H-M   'P 1'
#
loop_
_entity.id
_entity.type
_entity.pdbx_description
1 polymer ?
#
loop_
_entity_poly.entity_id
_entity_poly.type
_entity_poly.pdbx_seq_one_letter_code
_entity_poly.pdbx_strand_id
1 'polypeptide(L)'
;TVVLSPLVSLIYDKFTKLDGLGIPADHLIGDDYGRKRKIYEKLCHLTPKITLLYVTPEKSFEAFIRGIPSSDSLLMRPTLLHKLQKDFPQVPFIALTATATPHARTHILHHLKMKSPKGFLSSINRQNLAYEVQPENPFKTDMLPFPWTATAKWLLSCLAPR
;
A
#
# COMPACT_ATOMS: atom_id res chain seq x y z
N THR A 1 -8.60 9.57 -10.75
CA THR A 1 -8.32 9.34 -9.31
C THR A 1 -6.91 8.84 -9.13
N VAL A 2 -6.17 9.39 -8.17
CA VAL A 2 -4.81 8.92 -7.81
C VAL A 2 -4.90 8.00 -6.59
N VAL A 3 -4.32 6.82 -6.67
CA VAL A 3 -4.31 5.80 -5.60
C VAL A 3 -2.88 5.61 -5.12
N LEU A 4 -2.67 5.78 -3.81
CA LEU A 4 -1.38 5.56 -3.17
C LEU A 4 -1.32 4.14 -2.62
N SER A 5 -0.29 3.38 -3.01
CA SER A 5 -0.06 2.01 -2.54
C SER A 5 1.43 1.79 -2.23
N PRO A 6 1.79 1.31 -1.03
CA PRO A 6 3.19 1.11 -0.66
C PRO A 6 3.85 -0.06 -1.40
N LEU A 7 3.09 -1.09 -1.78
CA LEU A 7 3.66 -2.30 -2.34
C LEU A 7 3.58 -2.29 -3.87
N VAL A 8 4.74 -2.29 -4.52
CA VAL A 8 4.89 -2.39 -5.98
C VAL A 8 4.17 -3.62 -6.55
N SER A 9 4.27 -4.77 -5.88
CA SER A 9 3.58 -6.00 -6.29
C SER A 9 2.06 -5.83 -6.34
N LEU A 10 1.48 -5.17 -5.33
CA LEU A 10 0.04 -4.87 -5.32
C LEU A 10 -0.36 -3.95 -6.48
N ILE A 11 0.50 -3.00 -6.87
CA ILE A 11 0.23 -2.13 -8.00
C ILE A 11 0.18 -2.94 -9.30
N TYR A 12 1.14 -3.84 -9.54
CA TYR A 12 1.15 -4.68 -10.74
C TYR A 12 -0.05 -5.62 -10.82
N ASP A 13 -0.41 -6.27 -9.72
CA ASP A 13 -1.58 -7.16 -9.67
C ASP A 13 -2.88 -6.40 -9.98
N LYS A 14 -3.03 -5.19 -9.42
CA LYS A 14 -4.21 -4.36 -9.67
C LYS A 14 -4.23 -3.82 -11.10
N PHE A 15 -3.09 -3.36 -11.62
CA PHE A 15 -2.98 -2.88 -12.98
C PHE A 15 -3.36 -3.95 -13.99
N THR A 16 -2.78 -5.15 -13.88
CA THR A 16 -3.06 -6.28 -14.79
C THR A 16 -4.55 -6.66 -14.78
N LYS A 17 -5.17 -6.65 -13.60
CA LYS A 17 -6.60 -6.93 -13.46
C LYS A 17 -7.47 -5.85 -14.10
N LEU A 18 -7.10 -4.57 -13.97
CA LEU A 18 -7.84 -3.46 -14.56
C LEU A 18 -7.70 -3.43 -16.08
N ASP A 19 -6.50 -3.70 -16.58
CA ASP A 19 -6.21 -3.80 -18.02
C ASP A 19 -7.02 -4.93 -18.67
N GLY A 20 -7.09 -6.10 -18.02
CA GLY A 20 -7.95 -7.21 -18.46
C GLY A 20 -9.45 -6.90 -18.44
N LEU A 21 -9.88 -5.86 -17.72
CA LEU A 21 -11.25 -5.35 -17.71
C LEU A 21 -11.47 -4.17 -18.67
N GLY A 22 -10.44 -3.76 -19.42
CA GLY A 22 -10.48 -2.58 -20.29
C GLY A 22 -10.62 -1.25 -19.55
N ILE A 23 -10.34 -1.23 -18.24
CA ILE A 23 -10.41 -0.02 -17.43
C ILE A 23 -9.08 0.73 -17.58
N PRO A 24 -9.08 1.97 -18.07
CA PRO A 24 -7.84 2.68 -18.31
C PRO A 24 -7.20 3.12 -16.99
N ALA A 25 -6.19 2.36 -16.59
CA ALA A 25 -5.34 2.62 -15.45
C ALA A 25 -3.89 2.86 -15.90
N ASP A 26 -3.10 3.53 -15.07
CA ASP A 26 -1.65 3.61 -15.24
C ASP A 26 -0.98 3.58 -13.85
N HIS A 27 0.33 3.44 -13.81
CA HIS A 27 1.09 3.41 -12.57
C HIS A 27 2.43 4.13 -12.67
N LEU A 28 2.86 4.67 -11.54
CA LEU A 28 4.13 5.36 -11.37
C LEU A 28 4.91 4.74 -10.20
N ILE A 29 6.06 4.15 -10.52
CA ILE A 29 6.93 3.45 -9.58
C ILE A 29 8.32 4.06 -9.68
N GLY A 30 8.86 4.53 -8.56
CA GLY A 30 10.21 5.09 -8.50
C GLY A 30 10.44 6.33 -9.39
N ASP A 31 11.63 6.43 -9.98
CA ASP A 31 12.12 7.61 -10.70
C ASP A 31 12.26 7.44 -12.21
N ASP A 32 11.28 6.81 -12.85
CA ASP A 32 11.22 6.76 -14.32
C ASP A 32 10.69 8.10 -14.89
N TYR A 33 11.61 8.98 -15.28
CA TYR A 33 11.29 10.28 -15.90
C TYR A 33 10.58 10.16 -17.25
N GLY A 34 10.89 9.14 -18.04
CA GLY A 34 10.27 8.93 -19.34
C GLY A 34 8.79 8.56 -19.20
N ARG A 35 8.49 7.66 -18.26
CA ARG A 35 7.11 7.27 -17.93
C ARG A 35 6.35 8.40 -17.24
N LYS A 36 7.01 9.14 -16.31
CA LYS A 36 6.44 10.35 -15.70
C LYS A 36 5.94 11.31 -16.78
N ARG A 37 6.77 11.67 -17.77
CA ARG A 37 6.38 12.60 -18.85
C ARG A 37 5.14 12.13 -19.62
N LYS A 38 5.11 10.87 -20.04
CA LYS A 38 3.96 10.29 -20.77
C LYS A 38 2.67 10.33 -19.94
N ILE A 39 2.75 10.04 -18.64
CA ILE A 39 1.59 10.09 -17.75
C ILE A 39 1.12 11.53 -17.56
N TYR A 40 2.03 12.48 -17.38
CA TYR A 40 1.70 13.90 -17.31
C TYR A 40 0.99 14.38 -18.59
N GLU A 41 1.47 13.98 -19.77
CA GLU A 41 0.80 14.28 -21.05
C GLU A 41 -0.62 13.70 -21.10
N LYS A 42 -0.81 12.46 -20.63
CA LYS A 42 -2.14 11.82 -20.55
C LYS A 42 -3.07 12.50 -19.54
N LEU A 43 -2.54 13.05 -18.44
CA LEU A 43 -3.30 13.77 -17.41
C LEU A 43 -3.71 15.18 -17.86
N CYS A 44 -2.86 15.86 -18.64
CA CYS A 44 -3.13 17.21 -19.15
C CYS A 44 -4.10 17.26 -20.34
N HIS A 45 -4.48 16.12 -20.91
CA HIS A 45 -5.41 16.07 -22.04
C HIS A 45 -6.83 16.51 -21.60
N LEU A 46 -7.53 17.27 -22.46
CA LEU A 46 -8.89 17.78 -22.22
C LEU A 46 -9.91 16.70 -21.79
N THR A 47 -9.69 15.47 -22.25
CA THR A 47 -10.37 14.27 -21.77
C THR A 47 -9.29 13.33 -21.19
N PRO A 48 -9.10 13.30 -19.86
CA PRO A 48 -8.06 12.46 -19.27
C PRO A 48 -8.36 11.00 -19.59
N LYS A 49 -7.49 10.37 -20.39
CA LYS A 49 -7.63 8.96 -20.76
C LYS A 49 -7.40 8.04 -19.56
N ILE A 50 -6.81 8.53 -18.46
CA ILE A 50 -6.53 7.75 -17.26
C ILE A 50 -7.62 7.99 -16.23
N THR A 51 -8.35 6.94 -15.85
CA THR A 51 -9.32 6.99 -14.76
C THR A 51 -8.65 6.74 -13.41
N LEU A 52 -7.63 5.87 -13.37
CA LEU A 52 -6.93 5.44 -12.16
C LEU A 52 -5.40 5.50 -12.33
N LEU A 53 -4.72 6.25 -11.47
CA LEU A 53 -3.26 6.32 -11.44
C LEU A 53 -2.74 5.77 -10.11
N TYR A 54 -2.02 4.65 -10.14
CA TYR A 54 -1.34 4.11 -8.96
C TYR A 54 0.01 4.77 -8.78
N VAL A 55 0.33 5.19 -7.56
CA VAL A 55 1.63 5.80 -7.24
C VAL A 55 2.20 5.13 -6.00
N THR A 56 3.44 4.69 -6.07
CA THR A 56 4.17 4.29 -4.87
C THR A 56 4.53 5.54 -4.06
N PRO A 57 4.24 5.57 -2.76
CA PRO A 57 4.81 6.58 -1.91
C PRO A 57 6.34 6.39 -1.89
N GLU A 58 7.10 7.49 -1.84
CA GLU A 58 8.56 7.47 -1.96
C GLU A 58 9.23 6.65 -0.83
N LYS A 59 10.53 6.31 -0.99
CA LYS A 59 11.30 5.51 0.00
C LYS A 59 11.22 6.04 1.43
N SER A 60 11.03 7.35 1.60
CA SER A 60 10.84 8.02 2.90
C SER A 60 9.54 7.62 3.62
N PHE A 61 8.53 7.17 2.88
CA PHE A 61 7.22 6.80 3.42
C PHE A 61 7.19 5.36 3.95
N GLU A 62 7.92 4.42 3.35
CA GLU A 62 7.92 3.01 3.81
C GLU A 62 8.54 2.85 5.20
N ALA A 63 9.68 3.51 5.47
CA ALA A 63 10.31 3.50 6.79
C ALA A 63 9.38 4.09 7.87
N PHE A 64 8.58 5.08 7.48
CA PHE A 64 7.65 5.78 8.35
C PHE A 64 6.39 4.97 8.66
N ILE A 65 5.84 4.22 7.70
CA ILE A 65 4.75 3.25 7.95
C ILE A 65 5.18 2.19 8.98
N ARG A 66 6.46 1.82 8.99
CA ARG A 66 7.02 0.87 9.95
C ARG A 66 7.26 1.46 11.35
N GLY A 67 6.87 2.72 11.59
CA GLY A 67 7.00 3.36 12.89
C GLY A 67 8.43 3.70 13.28
N ILE A 68 9.38 3.71 12.34
CA ILE A 68 10.73 4.15 12.60
C ILE A 68 10.71 5.69 12.60
N PRO A 69 11.00 6.36 13.73
CA PRO A 69 11.10 7.81 13.76
C PRO A 69 12.35 8.21 12.96
N SER A 70 12.17 8.52 11.68
CA SER A 70 13.24 9.07 10.87
C SER A 70 13.43 10.53 11.29
N SER A 71 14.51 10.80 12.02
CA SER A 71 15.04 12.12 12.39
C SER A 71 15.56 12.92 11.18
N ASP A 72 15.03 12.66 9.99
CA ASP A 72 15.73 12.91 8.75
C ASP A 72 15.16 14.13 8.01
N SER A 73 16.05 15.09 7.79
CA SER A 73 15.81 16.34 7.05
C SER A 73 15.34 16.11 5.60
N LEU A 74 15.42 14.87 5.12
CA LEU A 74 14.88 14.39 3.84
C LEU A 74 13.36 14.53 3.70
N LEU A 75 12.60 14.64 4.80
CA LEU A 75 11.15 14.85 4.78
C LEU A 75 10.73 16.22 4.19
N MET A 76 11.68 17.15 4.02
CA MET A 76 11.44 18.50 3.50
C MET A 76 11.47 18.60 1.97
N ARG A 77 11.89 17.56 1.23
CA ARG A 77 11.83 17.59 -0.24
C ARG A 77 10.37 17.44 -0.68
N PRO A 78 9.86 18.31 -1.58
CA PRO A 78 8.51 18.15 -2.10
C PRO A 78 8.44 16.83 -2.86
N THR A 79 7.75 15.87 -2.26
CA THR A 79 7.55 14.56 -2.88
C THR A 79 6.77 14.73 -4.18
N LEU A 80 6.97 13.81 -5.12
CA LEU A 80 6.18 13.68 -6.35
C LEU A 80 4.68 13.79 -6.09
N LEU A 81 4.20 13.24 -4.97
CA LEU A 81 2.81 13.37 -4.54
C LEU A 81 2.40 14.84 -4.33
N HIS A 82 3.22 15.63 -3.64
CA HIS A 82 2.96 17.06 -3.44
C HIS A 82 2.89 17.79 -4.78
N LYS A 83 3.76 17.44 -5.72
CA LYS A 83 3.74 18.01 -7.07
C LYS A 83 2.43 17.67 -7.79
N LEU A 84 2.02 16.40 -7.79
CA LEU A 84 0.76 15.96 -8.40
C LEU A 84 -0.47 16.63 -7.76
N GLN A 85 -0.50 16.76 -6.43
CA GLN A 85 -1.59 17.45 -5.73
C GLN A 85 -1.65 18.95 -6.07
N LYS A 86 -0.50 19.59 -6.28
CA LYS A 86 -0.41 21.00 -6.66
C LYS A 86 -0.82 21.23 -8.12
N ASP A 87 -0.34 20.37 -9.02
CA ASP A 87 -0.59 20.49 -10.46
C ASP A 87 -2.03 20.10 -10.82
N PHE A 88 -2.65 19.19 -10.05
CA PHE A 88 -4.00 18.67 -10.30
C PHE A 88 -4.89 18.68 -9.04
N PRO A 89 -5.22 19.87 -8.49
CA PRO A 89 -5.97 19.98 -7.24
C PRO A 89 -7.41 19.45 -7.33
N GLN A 90 -8.01 19.42 -8.52
CA GLN A 90 -9.34 18.87 -8.77
C GLN A 90 -9.39 17.34 -8.79
N VAL A 91 -8.24 16.65 -8.88
CA VAL A 91 -8.22 15.19 -8.96
C VAL A 91 -8.35 14.59 -7.55
N PRO A 92 -9.28 13.66 -7.31
CA PRO A 92 -9.39 13.01 -6.01
C PRO A 92 -8.21 12.07 -5.76
N PHE A 93 -7.70 12.11 -4.52
CA PHE A 93 -6.62 11.26 -4.01
C PHE A 93 -7.18 10.27 -2.99
N ILE A 94 -6.74 9.02 -3.08
CA ILE A 94 -7.09 7.95 -2.15
C ILE A 94 -5.80 7.30 -1.66
N ALA A 95 -5.64 7.19 -0.34
CA ALA A 95 -4.55 6.44 0.28
C ALA A 95 -5.10 5.15 0.89
N LEU A 96 -4.55 4.01 0.50
CA LEU A 96 -4.99 2.70 0.97
C LEU A 96 -3.88 2.03 1.78
N THR A 97 -4.24 1.56 2.97
CA THR A 97 -3.34 0.85 3.87
C THR A 97 -4.10 -0.24 4.60
N ALA A 98 -3.48 -1.41 4.74
CA ALA A 98 -4.11 -2.57 5.37
C ALA A 98 -3.85 -2.64 6.89
N THR A 99 -2.74 -2.06 7.37
CA THR A 99 -2.21 -2.27 8.73
C THR A 99 -1.91 -0.97 9.48
N ALA A 100 -2.47 0.17 9.05
CA ALA A 100 -2.19 1.43 9.72
C ALA A 100 -2.83 1.49 11.11
N THR A 101 -1.98 1.40 12.14
CA THR A 101 -2.34 1.70 13.53
C THR A 101 -2.83 3.15 13.67
N PRO A 102 -3.53 3.51 14.76
CA PRO A 102 -3.98 4.89 14.97
C PRO A 102 -2.85 5.92 14.88
N HIS A 103 -1.66 5.57 15.41
CA HIS A 103 -0.47 6.40 15.32
C HIS A 103 0.06 6.47 13.88
N ALA A 104 0.22 5.34 13.19
CA ALA A 104 0.63 5.36 11.78
C ALA A 104 -0.34 6.20 10.92
N ARG A 105 -1.65 6.19 11.22
CA ARG A 105 -2.66 6.99 10.52
C ARG A 105 -2.42 8.49 10.67
N THR A 106 -2.21 9.00 11.88
CA THR A 106 -1.96 10.45 12.09
C THR A 106 -0.71 10.89 11.33
N HIS A 107 0.31 10.05 11.38
CA HIS A 107 1.55 10.19 10.67
C HIS A 107 1.34 10.24 9.14
N ILE A 108 0.61 9.27 8.57
CA ILE A 108 0.26 9.23 7.14
C ILE A 108 -0.46 10.52 6.71
N LEU A 109 -1.47 10.93 7.48
CA LEU A 109 -2.26 12.13 7.17
C LEU A 109 -1.41 13.40 7.15
N HIS A 110 -0.52 13.54 8.14
CA HIS A 110 0.41 14.65 8.22
C HIS A 110 1.38 14.68 7.03
N HIS A 111 1.94 13.53 6.66
CA HIS A 111 2.94 13.45 5.59
C HIS A 111 2.33 13.63 4.18
N LEU A 112 1.16 13.03 3.93
CA LEU A 112 0.49 13.13 2.63
C LEU A 112 -0.16 14.50 2.38
N LYS A 113 -0.21 15.36 3.40
CA LYS A 113 -0.84 16.70 3.40
C LYS A 113 -2.19 16.74 2.69
N MET A 114 -2.98 15.67 2.85
CA MET A 114 -4.29 15.59 2.22
C MET A 114 -5.22 16.63 2.84
N LYS A 115 -5.90 17.40 2.00
CA LYS A 115 -6.91 18.37 2.45
C LYS A 115 -8.14 17.59 2.94
N SER A 116 -8.45 17.69 4.23
CA SER A 116 -9.66 17.15 4.88
C SER A 116 -10.10 15.73 4.40
N PRO A 117 -9.23 14.70 4.54
CA PRO A 117 -9.53 13.37 4.03
C PRO A 117 -10.61 12.68 4.86
N LYS A 118 -11.53 12.00 4.17
CA LYS A 118 -12.49 11.09 4.82
C LYS A 118 -11.77 9.78 5.16
N GLY A 119 -11.66 9.49 6.45
CA GLY A 119 -11.10 8.22 6.93
C GLY A 119 -12.14 7.12 6.90
N PHE A 120 -11.80 5.99 6.30
CA PHE A 120 -12.61 4.77 6.33
C PHE A 120 -11.81 3.66 7.02
N LEU A 121 -12.41 3.02 8.02
CA LEU A 121 -11.83 1.88 8.72
C LEU A 121 -12.78 0.70 8.56
N SER A 122 -12.30 -0.38 7.96
CA SER A 122 -13.00 -1.66 7.96
C SER A 122 -12.57 -2.48 9.17
N SER A 123 -13.47 -3.32 9.67
CA SER A 123 -13.13 -4.29 10.70
C SER A 123 -12.03 -5.23 10.21
N ILE A 124 -11.08 -5.53 11.08
CA ILE A 124 -10.05 -6.57 10.86
C ILE A 124 -10.60 -7.98 11.13
N ASN A 125 -11.76 -8.08 11.77
CA ASN A 125 -12.33 -9.36 12.19
C ASN A 125 -12.79 -10.18 10.97
N ARG A 126 -12.32 -11.42 10.89
CA ARG A 126 -12.79 -12.41 9.91
C ARG A 126 -13.48 -13.53 10.67
N GLN A 127 -14.82 -13.51 10.65
CA GLN A 127 -15.65 -14.45 11.42
C GLN A 127 -15.42 -15.92 11.05
N ASN A 128 -14.88 -16.18 9.87
CA ASN A 128 -14.53 -17.50 9.38
C ASN A 128 -13.11 -17.96 9.77
N LEU A 129 -12.40 -17.22 10.64
CA LEU A 129 -11.11 -17.62 11.18
C LEU A 129 -11.22 -17.94 12.67
N ALA A 130 -10.77 -19.14 13.04
CA ALA A 130 -10.54 -19.52 14.42
C ALA A 130 -9.08 -19.20 14.80
N TYR A 131 -8.87 -18.68 16.00
CA TYR A 131 -7.55 -18.36 16.54
C TYR A 131 -7.28 -19.26 17.74
N GLU A 132 -6.14 -19.94 17.76
CA GLU A 132 -5.66 -20.74 18.88
C GLU A 132 -4.20 -20.40 19.17
N VAL A 133 -3.87 -20.27 20.46
CA VAL A 133 -2.50 -20.03 20.92
C VAL A 133 -2.08 -21.21 21.76
N GLN A 134 -1.04 -21.92 21.31
CA GLN A 134 -0.46 -23.03 22.07
C GLN A 134 0.87 -22.60 22.68
N PRO A 135 1.14 -22.91 23.96
CA PRO A 135 2.46 -22.69 24.54
C PRO A 135 3.48 -23.56 23.82
N GLU A 136 4.68 -23.00 23.61
CA GLU A 136 5.79 -23.73 23.01
C GLU A 136 6.21 -24.88 23.94
N ASN A 137 6.26 -26.10 23.41
CA ASN A 137 6.73 -27.26 24.15
C ASN A 137 8.14 -27.63 23.67
N PRO A 138 9.19 -27.36 24.48
CA PRO A 138 10.59 -27.56 24.09
C PRO A 138 10.96 -29.03 23.86
N PHE A 139 10.12 -29.98 24.29
CA PHE A 139 10.31 -31.42 24.10
C PHE A 139 9.52 -31.99 22.92
N LYS A 140 8.77 -31.14 22.20
CA LYS A 140 7.93 -31.56 21.08
C LYS A 140 8.71 -31.39 19.78
N THR A 141 9.36 -32.47 19.34
CA THR A 141 10.08 -32.54 18.06
C THR A 141 9.13 -32.52 16.86
N ASP A 142 7.87 -32.92 17.05
CA ASP A 142 6.87 -32.97 16.00
C ASP A 142 5.96 -31.74 16.06
N MET A 143 6.04 -30.88 15.03
CA MET A 143 5.10 -29.78 14.78
C MET A 143 3.64 -30.24 14.58
N LEU A 144 3.35 -31.54 14.62
CA LEU A 144 2.07 -32.09 14.17
C LEU A 144 1.22 -32.63 15.34
N PRO A 145 0.23 -31.86 15.79
CA PRO A 145 -0.94 -32.44 16.45
C PRO A 145 -2.26 -31.81 15.97
N PHE A 146 -2.26 -31.12 14.82
CA PHE A 146 -3.46 -30.56 14.21
C PHE A 146 -3.94 -31.47 13.07
N PRO A 147 -5.24 -31.66 12.84
CA PRO A 147 -5.73 -32.52 11.75
C PRO A 147 -5.50 -31.84 10.40
N TRP A 148 -4.27 -31.96 9.89
CA TRP A 148 -3.93 -31.63 8.51
C TRP A 148 -4.66 -32.64 7.61
N THR A 149 -5.93 -32.37 7.33
CA THR A 149 -6.63 -33.13 6.29
C THR A 149 -5.91 -32.89 4.97
N ALA A 150 -5.68 -33.95 4.19
CA ALA A 150 -4.87 -33.91 2.96
C ALA A 150 -5.41 -32.95 1.88
N THR A 151 -6.63 -32.45 2.04
CA THR A 151 -7.32 -31.54 1.11
C THR A 151 -7.12 -30.05 1.42
N ALA A 152 -6.60 -29.69 2.59
CA ALA A 152 -6.45 -28.29 2.98
C ALA A 152 -5.10 -27.69 2.53
N LYS A 153 -5.10 -26.40 2.18
CA LYS A 153 -3.90 -25.61 1.89
C LYS A 153 -3.49 -24.83 3.12
N TRP A 154 -2.20 -24.84 3.41
CA TRP A 154 -1.66 -24.32 4.66
C TRP A 154 -0.47 -23.40 4.42
N LEU A 155 -0.27 -22.45 5.34
CA LEU A 155 0.87 -21.55 5.34
C LEU A 155 1.54 -21.63 6.71
N LEU A 156 2.80 -22.07 6.73
CA LEU A 156 3.65 -22.10 7.91
C LEU A 156 4.64 -20.93 7.84
N SER A 157 4.70 -20.13 8.90
CA SER A 157 5.64 -19.01 9.01
C SER A 157 6.58 -19.26 10.18
N CYS A 158 7.88 -19.36 9.90
CA CYS A 158 8.92 -19.57 10.92
C CYS A 158 9.76 -18.31 11.08
N LEU A 159 10.21 -18.04 12.31
CA LEU A 159 11.25 -17.05 12.56
C LEU A 159 12.62 -17.70 12.31
N ALA A 160 13.52 -17.01 11.62
CA ALA A 160 14.90 -17.45 11.52
C ALA A 160 15.58 -17.38 12.90
N PRO A 161 16.49 -18.30 13.23
CA PRO A 161 17.32 -18.16 14.42
C PRO A 161 18.09 -16.84 14.36
N ARG A 162 18.19 -16.16 15.50
CA ARG A 162 18.94 -14.90 15.64
C ARG A 162 20.44 -15.12 15.47
#